data_AF-A0A7V3HNW4-F1
#
_entry.id   AF-A0A7V3HNW4-F1
#
_cell.length_a   1.000
_cell.length_b   1.000
_cell.length_c   1.000
_cell.angle_alpha   90.00
_cell.angle_beta   90.00
_cell.angle_gamma   90.00
#
_symmetry.space_group_name_H-M   'P 1'
#
loop_
_entity.id
_entity.type
_entity.pdbx_description
1 polymer ?
#
loop_
_entity_poly.entity_id
_entity_poly.type
_entity_poly.pdbx_seq_one_letter_code
_entity_poly.pdbx_strand_id
1 'polypeptide(L)'
;MSRVRVNNWKNDPLWARGFTRLLDIIIENTRRLSLTSTQIRALLALNLLAFRGQSTSYRRVAALTRTTPQGARRTIRNLAKAGLLELDEGGPVHKISTQPYLDKALELARTVGPRRQRPPVQNPD
;
A
#
# COMPACT_ATOMS: atom_id res chain seq x y z
N MET A 1 32.43 -7.77 -13.46
CA MET A 1 30.99 -7.90 -13.83
C MET A 1 30.25 -8.62 -12.71
N SER A 2 29.63 -7.86 -11.79
CA SER A 2 28.90 -8.46 -10.66
C SER A 2 27.54 -8.96 -11.12
N ARG A 3 27.36 -10.29 -11.11
CA ARG A 3 26.07 -10.96 -11.32
C ARG A 3 25.08 -10.44 -10.27
N VAL A 4 24.09 -9.67 -10.71
CA VAL A 4 22.91 -9.31 -9.91
C VAL A 4 22.24 -10.62 -9.49
N ARG A 5 22.32 -10.93 -8.20
CA ARG A 5 21.64 -12.08 -7.59
C ARG A 5 20.14 -11.83 -7.75
N VAL A 6 19.50 -12.49 -8.71
CA VAL A 6 18.04 -12.49 -8.85
C VAL A 6 17.51 -13.26 -7.65
N ASN A 7 17.27 -12.56 -6.54
CA ASN A 7 16.65 -13.16 -5.37
C ASN A 7 15.34 -13.80 -5.79
N ASN A 8 15.13 -15.07 -5.46
CA ASN A 8 13.98 -15.85 -5.86
C ASN A 8 12.80 -15.58 -4.90
N TRP A 9 12.40 -14.31 -4.78
CA TRP A 9 11.43 -13.79 -3.80
C TRP A 9 10.01 -14.36 -3.93
N LYS A 10 9.71 -15.10 -5.00
CA LYS A 10 8.42 -15.76 -5.20
C LYS A 10 8.19 -16.97 -4.27
N ASN A 11 9.24 -17.59 -3.74
CA ASN A 11 9.15 -18.85 -2.99
C ASN A 11 9.27 -18.69 -1.47
N ASP A 12 9.31 -17.45 -0.96
CA ASP A 12 9.47 -17.22 0.47
C ASP A 12 8.09 -17.09 1.14
N PRO A 13 7.63 -18.02 1.99
CA PRO A 13 6.33 -17.92 2.66
C PRO A 13 6.22 -16.69 3.59
N LEU A 14 7.35 -16.11 3.99
CA LEU A 14 7.39 -14.84 4.72
C LEU A 14 7.01 -13.65 3.82
N TRP A 15 7.30 -13.72 2.52
CA TRP A 15 6.92 -12.72 1.51
C TRP A 15 5.39 -12.60 1.42
N ALA A 16 4.70 -13.74 1.33
CA ALA A 16 3.24 -13.78 1.26
C ALA A 16 2.61 -13.27 2.56
N ARG A 17 3.10 -13.69 3.73
CA ARG A 17 2.56 -13.25 5.04
C ARG A 17 2.74 -11.75 5.27
N GLY A 18 3.90 -11.19 4.95
CA GLY A 18 4.18 -9.76 5.09
C GLY A 18 3.33 -8.90 4.18
N PHE A 19 3.19 -9.31 2.91
CA PHE A 19 2.33 -8.63 1.94
C PHE A 19 0.85 -8.71 2.35
N THR A 20 0.35 -9.87 2.77
CA THR A 20 -1.05 -10.03 3.21
C THR A 20 -1.38 -9.18 4.43
N ARG A 21 -0.50 -9.12 5.44
CA ARG A 21 -0.71 -8.23 6.60
C ARG A 21 -0.79 -6.77 6.18
N LEU A 22 0.04 -6.36 5.21
CA LEU A 22 0.01 -5.01 4.69
C LEU A 22 -1.27 -4.73 3.88
N LEU A 23 -1.78 -5.72 3.13
CA LEU A 23 -3.08 -5.63 2.48
C LEU A 23 -4.22 -5.46 3.48
N ASP A 24 -4.21 -6.21 4.59
CA ASP A 24 -5.26 -6.12 5.62
C ASP A 24 -5.27 -4.74 6.28
N ILE A 25 -4.08 -4.22 6.65
CA ILE A 25 -3.93 -2.86 7.18
C ILE A 25 -4.43 -1.83 6.16
N ILE A 26 -4.13 -2.04 4.87
CA ILE A 26 -4.63 -1.15 3.81
C ILE A 26 -6.14 -1.18 3.76
N ILE A 27 -6.74 -2.35 3.60
CA ILE A 27 -8.18 -2.52 3.43
C ILE A 27 -8.93 -1.97 4.65
N GLU A 28 -8.47 -2.24 5.86
CA GLU A 28 -9.12 -1.77 7.10
C GLU A 28 -9.09 -0.24 7.24
N ASN A 29 -8.00 0.40 6.84
CA ASN A 29 -7.84 1.85 6.99
C ASN A 29 -8.34 2.65 5.79
N THR A 30 -8.50 2.04 4.61
CA THR A 30 -8.99 2.75 3.42
C THR A 30 -10.41 3.28 3.55
N ARG A 31 -11.28 2.58 4.28
CA ARG A 31 -12.64 3.08 4.61
C ARG A 31 -12.60 4.30 5.52
N ARG A 32 -11.64 4.36 6.46
CA ARG A 32 -11.48 5.46 7.41
C ARG A 32 -10.82 6.70 6.79
N LEU A 33 -9.91 6.47 5.86
CA LEU A 33 -9.20 7.52 5.13
C LEU A 33 -10.00 8.03 3.91
N SER A 34 -11.26 7.61 3.74
CA SER A 34 -12.15 7.99 2.63
C SER A 34 -11.47 7.88 1.25
N LEU A 35 -10.69 6.82 1.04
CA LEU A 35 -9.93 6.63 -0.18
C LEU A 35 -10.80 6.03 -1.29
N THR A 36 -10.69 6.60 -2.48
CA THR A 36 -11.33 6.05 -3.69
C THR A 36 -10.68 4.73 -4.10
N SER A 37 -11.41 3.84 -4.76
CA SER A 37 -10.88 2.58 -5.29
C SER A 37 -9.62 2.78 -6.15
N THR A 38 -9.53 3.89 -6.88
CA THR A 38 -8.36 4.25 -7.69
C THR A 38 -7.14 4.60 -6.83
N GLN A 39 -7.33 5.35 -5.74
CA GLN A 39 -6.28 5.66 -4.77
C GLN A 39 -5.78 4.40 -4.05
N ILE A 40 -6.69 3.50 -3.68
CA ILE A 40 -6.35 2.21 -3.06
C ILE A 40 -5.47 1.39 -4.01
N ARG A 41 -5.90 1.23 -5.28
CA ARG A 41 -5.12 0.51 -6.30
C ARG A 41 -3.73 1.14 -6.49
N ALA A 42 -3.64 2.47 -6.47
CA ALA A 42 -2.36 3.18 -6.59
C ALA A 42 -1.43 2.89 -5.40
N LEU A 43 -1.94 2.95 -4.16
CA LEU A 43 -1.16 2.60 -2.97
C LEU A 43 -0.69 1.15 -3.00
N LEU A 44 -1.55 0.23 -3.42
CA LEU A 44 -1.21 -1.19 -3.57
C LEU A 44 -0.13 -1.42 -4.63
N ALA A 45 -0.25 -0.76 -5.79
CA ALA A 45 0.73 -0.85 -6.86
C ALA A 45 2.09 -0.26 -6.44
N LEU A 46 2.09 0.87 -5.72
CA LEU A 46 3.30 1.50 -5.21
C LEU A 46 3.99 0.61 -4.17
N ASN A 47 3.25 0.07 -3.21
CA ASN A 47 3.80 -0.88 -2.25
C ASN A 47 4.34 -2.12 -2.96
N LEU A 48 3.62 -2.70 -3.90
CA LEU A 48 4.12 -3.86 -4.66
C LEU A 48 5.44 -3.57 -5.38
N LEU A 49 5.58 -2.38 -5.97
CA LEU A 49 6.82 -1.96 -6.65
C LEU A 49 7.96 -1.74 -5.64
N ALA A 50 7.69 -1.05 -4.53
CA ALA A 50 8.64 -0.81 -3.45
C ALA A 50 9.12 -2.12 -2.81
N PHE A 51 8.21 -3.02 -2.46
CA PHE A 51 8.51 -4.35 -1.90
C PHE A 51 9.27 -5.27 -2.86
N ARG A 52 9.15 -5.05 -4.19
CA ARG A 52 9.93 -5.78 -5.20
C ARG A 52 11.29 -5.12 -5.51
N GLY A 53 11.63 -4.01 -4.84
CA GLY A 53 12.80 -3.20 -5.18
C GLY A 53 12.76 -2.68 -6.62
N GLN A 54 11.57 -2.58 -7.21
CA GLN A 54 11.40 -2.16 -8.59
C GLN A 54 11.21 -0.64 -8.66
N SER A 55 11.79 -0.05 -9.71
CA SER A 55 11.67 1.39 -9.91
C SER A 55 10.22 1.79 -10.19
N THR A 56 9.68 2.72 -9.39
CA THR A 56 8.31 3.23 -9.54
C THR A 56 8.24 4.21 -10.71
N SER A 57 7.31 4.01 -11.64
CA SER A 57 7.08 4.96 -12.74
C SER A 57 5.59 5.13 -12.95
N TYR A 58 5.16 6.32 -13.39
CA TYR A 58 3.74 6.58 -13.65
C TYR A 58 3.16 5.58 -14.66
N ARG A 59 3.96 5.12 -15.63
CA ARG A 59 3.56 4.09 -16.60
C ARG A 59 3.34 2.73 -15.94
N ARG A 60 4.24 2.29 -15.04
CA ARG A 60 4.08 1.02 -14.32
C ARG A 60 2.90 1.05 -13.36
N VAL A 61 2.74 2.14 -12.63
CA VAL A 61 1.58 2.33 -11.75
C VAL A 61 0.30 2.33 -12.60
N ALA A 62 0.28 3.03 -13.73
CA ALA A 62 -0.85 3.05 -14.65
C ALA A 62 -1.22 1.64 -15.14
N ALA A 63 -0.24 0.84 -15.55
CA ALA A 63 -0.44 -0.54 -15.97
C ALA A 63 -1.03 -1.42 -14.85
N LEU A 64 -0.49 -1.31 -13.63
CA LEU A 64 -0.96 -2.09 -12.47
C LEU A 64 -2.35 -1.65 -11.97
N THR A 65 -2.70 -0.38 -12.16
CA THR A 65 -3.97 0.19 -11.69
C THR A 65 -5.06 0.27 -12.76
N ARG A 66 -4.76 -0.18 -13.99
CA ARG A 66 -5.63 -0.09 -15.18
C ARG A 66 -6.15 1.33 -15.42
N THR A 67 -5.24 2.30 -15.42
CA THR A 67 -5.53 3.72 -15.69
C THR A 67 -4.52 4.30 -16.68
N THR A 68 -4.66 5.58 -17.04
CA THR A 68 -3.69 6.27 -17.91
C THR A 68 -2.49 6.79 -17.09
N PRO A 69 -1.30 6.99 -17.70
CA PRO A 69 -0.17 7.62 -17.00
C PRO A 69 -0.50 8.98 -16.37
N GLN A 70 -1.35 9.77 -17.03
CA GLN A 70 -1.84 11.04 -16.49
C GLN A 70 -2.77 10.85 -15.29
N GLY A 71 -3.66 9.84 -15.34
CA GLY A 71 -4.51 9.44 -14.23
C GLY A 71 -3.70 8.95 -13.02
N ALA A 72 -2.68 8.13 -13.25
CA ALA A 72 -1.75 7.69 -12.21
C ALA A 72 -1.02 8.88 -11.57
N ARG A 73 -0.50 9.83 -12.37
CA ARG A 73 0.15 11.05 -11.87
C ARG A 73 -0.79 11.91 -11.04
N ARG A 74 -2.04 12.10 -11.48
CA ARG A 74 -3.06 12.86 -10.72
C ARG A 74 -3.37 12.18 -9.40
N THR A 75 -3.56 10.87 -9.41
CA THR A 75 -3.87 10.07 -8.22
C THR A 75 -2.74 10.13 -7.20
N ILE A 76 -1.50 9.96 -7.64
CA ILE A 76 -0.30 10.02 -6.79
C ILE A 76 -0.13 11.41 -6.16
N ARG A 77 -0.31 12.49 -6.95
CA ARG A 77 -0.30 13.86 -6.40
C ARG A 77 -1.41 14.11 -5.38
N ASN A 78 -2.61 13.58 -5.62
CA ASN A 78 -3.71 13.72 -4.66
C ASN A 78 -3.42 12.96 -3.35
N LEU A 79 -2.83 11.77 -3.44
CA LEU A 79 -2.38 11.00 -2.27
C LEU A 79 -1.28 11.74 -1.50
N ALA A 80 -0.36 12.39 -2.20
CA ALA A 80 0.69 13.21 -1.58
C ALA A 80 0.12 14.44 -0.87
N LYS A 81 -0.83 15.15 -1.51
CA LYS A 81 -1.54 16.27 -0.89
C LYS A 81 -2.34 15.86 0.36
N ALA A 82 -2.84 14.64 0.40
CA ALA A 82 -3.49 14.07 1.59
C ALA A 82 -2.48 13.66 2.70
N GLY A 83 -1.18 13.87 2.47
CA GLY A 83 -0.10 13.45 3.36
C GLY A 83 -0.02 11.93 3.52
N LEU A 84 -0.48 11.17 2.52
CA LEU A 84 -0.40 9.70 2.52
C LEU A 84 0.82 9.21 1.74
N LEU A 85 1.42 10.06 0.92
CA LEU A 85 2.65 9.77 0.20
C LEU A 85 3.58 10.95 0.33
N GLU A 86 4.87 10.66 0.39
CA GLU A 86 5.91 11.65 0.12
C GLU A 86 6.44 11.43 -1.30
N LEU A 87 6.50 12.53 -2.03
CA LEU A 87 7.13 12.60 -3.35
C LEU A 87 8.45 13.32 -3.17
N ASP A 88 9.55 12.76 -3.70
CA ASP A 88 10.81 13.47 -3.77
C ASP A 88 10.66 14.65 -4.75
N GLU A 89 10.82 15.89 -4.27
CA GLU A 89 10.47 17.11 -5.02
C GLU A 89 11.33 17.32 -6.29
N GLY A 90 12.49 16.67 -6.38
CA GLY A 90 13.41 16.77 -7.52
C GLY A 90 13.81 15.44 -8.17
N GLY A 91 13.28 14.32 -7.68
CA GLY A 91 13.69 12.98 -8.11
C GLY A 91 12.79 12.36 -9.20
N PRO A 92 13.30 11.40 -10.00
CA PRO A 92 12.43 10.56 -10.81
C PRO A 92 11.39 9.87 -9.93
N VAL A 93 10.24 9.51 -10.50
CA VAL A 93 9.09 8.80 -9.88
C VAL A 93 9.48 7.55 -9.08
N HIS A 94 10.74 7.12 -9.18
CA HIS A 94 11.40 5.99 -8.51
C HIS A 94 11.49 6.11 -6.99
N LYS A 95 11.29 7.30 -6.41
CA LYS A 95 11.30 7.52 -4.96
C LYS A 95 9.95 8.06 -4.49
N ILE A 96 8.99 7.15 -4.31
CA ILE A 96 7.71 7.45 -3.65
C ILE A 96 7.72 6.69 -2.32
N SER A 97 7.62 7.40 -1.20
CA SER A 97 7.52 6.76 0.11
C SER A 97 6.06 6.51 0.47
N THR A 98 5.73 5.26 0.79
CA THR A 98 4.43 4.86 1.36
C THR A 98 4.44 4.85 2.88
N GLN A 99 5.58 5.16 3.51
CA GLN A 99 5.72 5.20 4.97
C GLN A 99 4.70 6.14 5.65
N PRO A 100 4.44 7.37 5.15
CA PRO A 100 3.47 8.27 5.78
C PRO A 100 2.05 7.68 5.84
N TYR A 101 1.65 6.93 4.81
CA TYR A 101 0.39 6.20 4.81
C TYR A 101 0.39 5.07 5.84
N LEU A 102 1.47 4.29 5.91
CA LEU A 102 1.58 3.19 6.85
C LEU A 102 1.55 3.69 8.30
N ASP A 103 2.24 4.79 8.59
CA ASP A 103 2.25 5.40 9.92
C ASP A 103 0.83 5.86 10.31
N LYS A 104 0.12 6.55 9.40
CA LYS A 104 -1.29 6.92 9.61
C LYS A 104 -2.21 5.71 9.77
N ALA A 105 -2.00 4.66 8.98
CA ALA A 105 -2.77 3.43 9.09
C ALA A 105 -2.51 2.70 10.42
N LEU A 106 -1.28 2.74 10.93
CA LEU A 106 -0.91 2.21 12.23
C LEU A 106 -1.49 3.05 13.38
N GLU A 107 -1.46 4.38 13.27
CA GLU A 107 -2.12 5.28 14.21
C GLU A 107 -3.63 5.01 14.28
N LEU A 108 -4.27 4.90 13.12
CA LEU A 108 -5.69 4.53 13.03
C LEU A 108 -5.96 3.13 13.57
N ALA A 109 -5.06 2.17 13.37
CA ALA A 109 -5.19 0.84 13.96
C ALA A 109 -5.04 0.86 15.48
N ARG A 110 -4.17 1.70 16.05
CA ARG A 110 -3.99 1.86 17.51
C ARG A 110 -5.19 2.53 18.18
N THR A 111 -5.90 3.41 17.47
CA THR A 111 -7.16 3.99 17.96
C THR A 111 -8.33 3.01 17.90
N VAL A 112 -8.16 1.86 17.22
CA VAL A 112 -9.05 0.69 17.34
C VAL A 112 -8.51 -0.21 18.42
N GLY A 113 -9.00 -0.03 19.65
CA GLY A 113 -8.89 -1.09 20.66
C GLY A 113 -9.35 -2.43 20.06
N PRO A 114 -8.79 -3.57 20.53
CA PRO A 114 -9.00 -4.87 19.91
C PRO A 114 -10.47 -5.08 19.59
N ARG A 115 -10.79 -5.51 18.36
CA ARG A 115 -12.13 -5.95 17.96
C ARG A 115 -12.70 -6.72 19.14
N ARG A 116 -13.72 -6.18 19.82
CA ARG A 116 -14.48 -6.94 20.82
C ARG A 116 -14.87 -8.23 20.10
N GLN A 117 -14.25 -9.34 20.49
CA GLN A 117 -14.73 -10.65 20.08
C GLN A 117 -16.21 -10.64 20.44
N ARG A 118 -17.08 -10.95 19.46
CA ARG A 118 -18.50 -11.15 19.78
C ARG A 118 -18.54 -12.11 20.96
N PRO A 119 -19.21 -11.77 22.08
CA PRO A 119 -19.36 -12.71 23.17
C PRO A 119 -19.92 -14.03 22.58
N PRO A 120 -19.44 -15.19 23.05
CA PRO A 120 -19.95 -16.46 22.57
C PRO A 120 -21.47 -16.44 22.71
N VAL A 121 -22.17 -16.76 21.62
CA VAL A 121 -23.62 -16.91 21.62
C VAL A 121 -23.94 -17.97 22.66
N GLN A 122 -24.51 -17.57 23.80
CA GLN A 122 -25.09 -18.51 24.74
C GLN A 122 -26.29 -19.13 24.03
N ASN A 123 -26.18 -20.42 23.69
CA ASN A 123 -27.35 -21.19 23.28
C ASN A 123 -28.30 -21.25 24.48
N PRO A 124 -29.58 -20.88 24.34
CA PRO A 124 -30.56 -21.16 25.36
C PRO A 124 -30.82 -22.68 25.41
N ASP A 125 -30.90 -23.21 26.64
CA ASP A 125 -31.31 -24.59 26.96
C ASP A 125 -32.74 -24.91 26.48
#